data_AF-A0AAW7ZGQ7-F1
#
_entry.id   AF-A0AAW7ZGQ7-F1
#
_cell.length_a   1.000
_cell.length_b   1.000
_cell.length_c   1.000
_cell.angle_alpha   90.00
_cell.angle_beta   90.00
_cell.angle_gamma   90.00
#
_symmetry.space_group_name_H-M   'P 1'
#
loop_
_entity.id
_entity.type
_entity.pdbx_description
1 polymer ?
#
loop_
_entity_poly.entity_id
_entity_poly.type
_entity_poly.pdbx_seq_one_letter_code
_entity_poly.pdbx_strand_id
1 'polypeptide(L)'
;MFNRLCYTLKNRKGFTLVELMVVVVIIGILAAIAVPLYNNSQQTAERRAVEANLRIIDGAISQYQANNSGGNPTDLAALVGTYLQSTPTGPGSATYSVGGTPLRGLVSGTVGGKTFSAGTSLSSTMWD
;
A
#
# COMPACT_ATOMS: atom_id res chain seq x y z
N MET A 1 -30.54 -12.80 -71.09
CA MET A 1 -30.23 -13.66 -69.93
C MET A 1 -29.99 -12.73 -68.74
N PHE A 2 -31.07 -12.34 -68.04
CA PHE A 2 -30.98 -11.44 -66.89
C PHE A 2 -30.71 -12.29 -65.65
N ASN A 3 -29.55 -12.13 -65.02
CA ASN A 3 -29.36 -12.65 -63.67
C ASN A 3 -28.76 -11.57 -62.79
N ARG A 4 -29.53 -11.22 -61.75
CA ARG A 4 -29.30 -10.09 -60.86
C ARG A 4 -28.18 -10.44 -59.88
N LEU A 5 -27.10 -9.66 -59.87
CA LEU A 5 -26.17 -9.62 -58.75
C LEU A 5 -26.89 -8.96 -57.57
N CYS A 6 -27.31 -9.77 -56.59
CA CYS A 6 -27.74 -9.28 -55.29
C CYS A 6 -26.49 -8.85 -54.52
N TYR A 7 -26.24 -7.54 -54.47
CA TYR A 7 -25.19 -6.96 -53.64
C TYR A 7 -25.71 -6.83 -52.21
N THR A 8 -25.32 -7.76 -51.33
CA THR A 8 -25.65 -7.70 -49.91
C THR A 8 -25.01 -6.44 -49.31
N LEU A 9 -25.80 -5.39 -49.11
CA LEU A 9 -25.41 -4.18 -48.40
C LEU A 9 -25.14 -4.56 -46.93
N LYS A 10 -23.88 -4.90 -46.61
CA LYS A 10 -23.42 -5.01 -45.23
C LYS A 10 -23.60 -3.66 -44.56
N ASN A 11 -24.60 -3.57 -43.69
CA ASN A 11 -24.93 -2.38 -42.90
C ASN A 11 -23.78 -2.12 -41.92
N ARG A 12 -22.74 -1.40 -42.37
CA ARG A 12 -21.61 -0.98 -41.54
C ARG A 12 -22.10 0.11 -40.60
N LYS A 13 -22.69 -0.29 -39.46
CA LYS A 13 -22.92 0.60 -38.32
C LYS A 13 -21.55 0.94 -37.72
N GLY A 14 -20.98 2.07 -38.13
CA GLY A 14 -19.81 2.65 -37.47
C GLY A 14 -20.26 3.40 -36.22
N PHE A 15 -19.50 3.29 -35.14
CA PHE A 15 -19.60 4.20 -33.98
C PHE A 15 -19.48 5.63 -34.49
N THR A 16 -20.37 6.51 -34.06
CA THR A 16 -20.24 7.94 -34.40
C THR A 16 -19.13 8.54 -33.56
N LEU A 17 -18.36 9.50 -34.11
CA LEU A 17 -17.32 10.20 -33.34
C LEU A 17 -17.91 10.90 -32.10
N VAL A 18 -19.16 11.38 -32.22
CA VAL A 18 -19.88 12.05 -31.12
C VAL A 18 -20.19 11.08 -29.98
N GLU A 19 -20.57 9.84 -30.29
CA GLU A 19 -20.86 8.79 -29.32
C GLU A 19 -19.62 8.42 -28.50
N LEU A 20 -18.44 8.41 -29.12
CA LEU A 20 -17.18 8.22 -28.41
C LEU A 20 -16.77 9.47 -27.61
N MET A 21 -17.00 10.67 -28.14
CA MET A 21 -16.68 11.94 -27.46
C MET A 21 -17.41 12.10 -26.13
N VAL A 22 -18.72 11.83 -26.10
CA VAL A 22 -19.49 11.93 -24.85
C VAL A 22 -18.99 10.93 -23.80
N VAL A 23 -18.59 9.72 -24.22
CA VAL A 23 -18.08 8.69 -23.31
C VAL A 23 -16.77 9.11 -22.67
N VAL A 24 -15.80 9.62 -23.45
CA VAL A 24 -14.51 10.05 -22.88
C VAL A 24 -14.66 11.27 -21.97
N VAL A 25 -15.63 12.15 -22.22
CA VAL A 25 -15.95 13.26 -21.31
C VAL A 25 -16.48 12.74 -19.97
N ILE A 26 -17.41 11.79 -19.98
CA ILE A 26 -17.95 11.20 -18.75
C ILE A 26 -16.85 10.46 -17.98
N ILE A 27 -16.04 9.64 -18.66
CA ILE A 27 -14.90 8.93 -18.04
C ILE A 27 -13.88 9.95 -17.48
N GLY A 28 -13.64 11.06 -18.17
CA GLY A 28 -12.75 12.13 -17.70
C GLY A 28 -13.22 12.75 -16.38
N ILE A 29 -14.52 13.03 -16.25
CA ILE A 29 -15.10 13.57 -15.01
C ILE A 29 -14.98 12.55 -13.86
N LEU A 30 -15.29 11.28 -14.12
CA LEU A 30 -15.17 10.22 -13.12
C LEU A 30 -13.72 10.02 -12.68
N ALA A 31 -12.77 9.99 -13.62
CA ALA A 31 -11.34 9.83 -13.34
C ALA A 31 -10.78 10.97 -12.50
N ALA A 32 -11.22 12.22 -12.75
CA ALA A 32 -10.77 13.39 -12.00
C ALA A 32 -11.11 13.30 -10.50
N ILE A 33 -12.25 12.69 -10.13
CA ILE A 33 -12.65 12.48 -8.72
C ILE A 33 -12.04 11.19 -8.17
N ALA A 34 -12.00 10.12 -8.98
CA ALA A 34 -11.57 8.80 -8.54
C ALA A 34 -10.08 8.75 -8.19
N VAL A 35 -9.20 9.39 -8.97
CA VAL A 35 -7.74 9.36 -8.76
C VAL A 35 -7.30 9.92 -7.40
N PRO A 36 -7.69 11.14 -6.98
CA PRO A 36 -7.28 11.67 -5.68
C PRO A 36 -7.88 10.86 -4.52
N LEU A 37 -9.12 10.38 -4.66
CA LEU A 37 -9.76 9.53 -3.65
C LEU A 37 -9.03 8.20 -3.47
N TYR A 38 -8.70 7.54 -4.59
CA TYR A 38 -7.95 6.29 -4.58
C TYR A 38 -6.56 6.46 -3.95
N ASN A 39 -5.83 7.51 -4.34
CA ASN A 39 -4.52 7.81 -3.79
C ASN A 39 -4.58 8.04 -2.27
N ASN A 40 -5.59 8.75 -1.76
CA ASN A 40 -5.75 8.96 -0.32
C ASN A 40 -6.11 7.67 0.43
N SER A 41 -6.99 6.85 -0.14
CA SER A 41 -7.36 5.55 0.42
C SER A 41 -6.16 4.60 0.49
N GLN A 42 -5.38 4.52 -0.58
CA GLN A 42 -4.15 3.74 -0.63
C GLN A 42 -3.15 4.22 0.42
N GLN A 43 -2.86 5.53 0.48
CA GLN A 43 -1.98 6.08 1.50
C GLN A 43 -2.42 5.68 2.90
N THR A 44 -3.71 5.82 3.23
CA THR A 44 -4.27 5.46 4.54
C THR A 44 -4.09 3.97 4.86
N ALA A 45 -4.33 3.09 3.88
CA ALA A 45 -4.12 1.65 4.05
C ALA A 45 -2.64 1.33 4.32
N GLU A 46 -1.73 1.99 3.62
CA GLU A 46 -0.30 1.85 3.83
C GLU A 46 0.13 2.32 5.23
N ARG A 47 -0.43 3.43 5.75
CA ARG A 47 -0.15 3.89 7.13
C ARG A 47 -0.56 2.85 8.16
N ARG A 48 -1.77 2.30 8.00
CA ARG A 48 -2.33 1.29 8.91
C ARG A 48 -1.52 -0.01 8.88
N ALA A 49 -1.03 -0.42 7.71
CA ALA A 49 -0.17 -1.60 7.58
C ALA A 49 1.14 -1.42 8.36
N VAL A 50 1.78 -0.25 8.24
CA VAL A 50 3.00 0.07 8.98
C VAL A 50 2.77 0.07 10.48
N GLU A 51 1.69 0.71 10.94
CA GLU A 51 1.34 0.75 12.36
C GLU A 51 1.06 -0.64 12.92
N ALA A 52 0.34 -1.48 12.18
CA ALA A 52 0.08 -2.87 12.55
C ALA A 52 1.37 -3.68 12.69
N ASN A 53 2.28 -3.59 11.71
CA ASN A 53 3.57 -4.27 11.74
C ASN A 53 4.41 -3.85 12.96
N LEU A 54 4.42 -2.56 13.29
CA LEU A 54 5.18 -2.06 14.42
C LEU A 54 4.59 -2.50 15.76
N ARG A 55 3.26 -2.60 15.89
CA ARG A 55 2.61 -3.19 17.07
C ARG A 55 2.95 -4.67 17.24
N ILE A 56 3.03 -5.41 16.14
CA ILE A 56 3.45 -6.82 16.15
C ILE A 56 4.91 -6.93 16.63
N ILE A 57 5.80 -6.07 16.14
CA ILE A 57 7.21 -6.03 16.57
C ILE A 57 7.33 -5.65 18.04
N ASP A 58 6.62 -4.62 18.51
CA ASP A 58 6.63 -4.21 19.93
C ASP A 58 6.11 -5.33 20.85
N GLY A 59 5.10 -6.07 20.41
CA GLY A 59 4.60 -7.27 21.11
C GLY A 59 5.64 -8.38 21.17
N ALA A 60 6.34 -8.63 20.06
CA ALA A 60 7.40 -9.62 19.99
C ALA A 60 8.61 -9.23 20.86
N ILE A 61 8.97 -7.95 20.92
CA ILE A 61 10.00 -7.42 21.83
C ILE A 61 9.60 -7.67 23.29
N SER A 62 8.35 -7.33 23.65
CA SER A 62 7.84 -7.52 25.02
C SER A 62 7.85 -9.00 25.42
N GLN A 63 7.48 -9.89 24.50
CA GLN A 63 7.53 -11.33 24.73
C GLN A 63 8.98 -11.83 24.86
N TYR A 64 9.91 -11.33 24.04
CA TYR A 64 11.33 -11.65 24.16
C TYR A 64 11.87 -11.24 25.54
N GLN A 65 11.59 -10.01 25.97
CA GLN A 65 12.03 -9.50 27.28
C GLN A 65 11.46 -10.34 28.43
N ALA A 66 10.19 -10.75 28.35
CA ALA A 66 9.57 -11.61 29.36
C ALA A 66 10.26 -12.97 29.48
N ASN A 67 10.74 -13.55 28.37
CA ASN A 67 11.41 -14.85 28.37
C ASN A 67 12.91 -14.76 28.67
N ASN A 68 13.54 -13.59 28.50
CA ASN A 68 14.98 -13.38 28.66
C ASN A 68 15.32 -12.46 29.84
N SER A 69 14.52 -12.49 30.91
CA SER A 69 14.77 -11.72 32.15
C SER A 69 14.99 -10.21 31.92
N GLY A 70 14.25 -9.62 30.99
CA GLY A 70 14.36 -8.20 30.62
C GLY A 70 15.47 -7.89 29.60
N GLY A 71 16.14 -8.90 29.06
CA GLY A 71 17.12 -8.74 27.98
C GLY A 71 16.49 -8.19 26.70
N ASN A 72 17.24 -7.34 25.99
CA ASN A 72 16.81 -6.75 24.73
C ASN A 72 17.35 -7.57 23.54
N PRO A 73 16.54 -7.81 22.49
CA PRO A 73 17.05 -8.37 21.25
C PRO A 73 18.04 -7.39 20.58
N THR A 74 19.11 -7.95 19.99
CA THR A 74 20.16 -7.16 19.31
C THR A 74 19.74 -6.64 17.95
N ASP A 75 18.87 -7.37 17.26
CA ASP A 75 18.33 -7.02 15.96
C ASP A 75 16.94 -7.64 15.75
N LEU A 76 16.29 -7.32 14.63
CA LEU A 76 14.98 -7.87 14.31
C LEU A 76 15.05 -9.39 14.04
N ALA A 77 16.20 -9.89 13.56
CA ALA A 77 16.38 -11.31 13.25
C ALA A 77 16.34 -12.19 14.51
N ALA A 78 16.80 -11.68 15.66
CA ALA A 78 16.70 -12.36 16.95
C ALA A 78 15.26 -12.65 17.40
N LEU A 79 14.26 -11.97 16.83
CA LEU A 79 12.85 -12.22 17.12
C LEU A 79 12.21 -13.24 16.16
N VAL A 80 12.80 -13.46 14.97
CA VAL A 80 12.22 -14.32 13.93
C VAL A 80 12.42 -15.80 14.28
N GLY A 81 11.40 -16.61 13.99
CA GLY A 81 11.35 -18.04 14.28
C GLY A 81 10.58 -18.36 15.57
N THR A 82 10.82 -17.58 16.63
CA THR A 82 10.20 -17.83 17.95
C THR A 82 9.10 -16.82 18.29
N TYR A 83 9.34 -15.52 18.06
CA TYR A 83 8.42 -14.44 18.44
C TYR A 83 7.76 -13.77 17.23
N LEU A 84 8.38 -13.88 16.05
CA LEU A 84 7.86 -13.47 14.75
C LEU A 84 7.94 -14.64 13.77
N GLN A 85 6.92 -14.82 12.94
CA GLN A 85 6.90 -15.86 11.90
C GLN A 85 7.91 -15.56 10.78
N SER A 86 8.06 -14.30 10.41
CA SER A 86 9.01 -13.81 9.40
C SER A 86 9.33 -12.35 9.68
N THR A 87 10.39 -11.82 9.04
CA THR A 87 10.63 -10.37 9.02
C THR A 87 9.45 -9.67 8.34
N PRO A 88 8.73 -8.76 9.01
CA PRO A 88 7.65 -8.02 8.38
C PRO A 88 8.16 -7.21 7.19
N THR A 89 7.40 -7.19 6.11
CA THR A 89 7.65 -6.30 4.95
C THR A 89 6.55 -5.26 4.90
N GLY A 90 6.91 -4.01 4.63
CA GLY A 90 5.96 -2.91 4.61
C GLY A 90 5.60 -2.48 3.19
N PRO A 91 4.60 -1.59 3.04
CA PRO A 91 4.28 -0.96 1.77
C PRO A 91 5.43 -0.07 1.25
N GLY A 92 5.53 0.06 -0.08
CA GLY A 92 6.57 0.86 -0.72
C GLY A 92 7.97 0.32 -0.43
N SER A 93 8.83 1.18 0.12
CA SER A 93 10.20 0.81 0.52
C SER A 93 10.35 0.67 2.04
N ALA A 94 9.25 0.46 2.77
CA ALA A 94 9.28 0.35 4.22
C ALA A 94 10.05 -0.89 4.70
N THR A 95 11.06 -0.63 5.52
CA THR A 95 11.84 -1.65 6.22
C THR A 95 11.74 -1.44 7.72
N TYR A 96 11.86 -2.52 8.50
CA TYR A 96 11.70 -2.50 9.94
C TYR A 96 12.98 -2.91 10.65
N SER A 97 13.22 -2.30 11.80
CA SER A 97 14.31 -2.65 12.71
C SER A 97 13.84 -2.55 14.16
N VAL A 98 14.69 -2.98 15.09
CA VAL A 98 14.48 -2.77 16.52
C VAL A 98 15.55 -1.80 17.03
N GLY A 99 15.19 -0.90 17.92
CA GLY A 99 16.12 0.07 18.48
C GLY A 99 15.46 1.11 19.37
N GLY A 100 16.25 2.09 19.81
CA GLY A 100 15.80 3.15 20.73
C GLY A 100 15.85 2.76 22.22
N THR A 101 15.58 3.75 23.07
CA THR A 101 15.50 3.60 24.53
C THR A 101 14.24 4.34 25.02
N PRO A 102 13.16 3.65 25.44
CA PRO A 102 13.01 2.18 25.52
C PRO A 102 13.08 1.51 24.14
N LEU A 103 13.43 0.21 24.12
CA LEU A 103 13.56 -0.57 22.89
C LEU A 103 12.19 -0.76 22.24
N ARG A 104 12.07 -0.44 20.95
CA ARG A 104 10.83 -0.51 20.17
C ARG A 104 11.09 -0.89 18.72
N GLY A 105 10.02 -1.24 18.01
CA GLY A 105 10.02 -1.33 16.56
C GLY A 105 10.23 0.05 15.92
N LEU A 106 11.07 0.09 14.89
CA LEU A 106 11.37 1.26 14.08
C LEU A 106 11.02 0.97 12.62
N VAL A 107 10.61 2.00 11.89
CA VAL A 107 10.40 1.93 10.44
C VAL A 107 11.26 2.96 9.72
N SER A 108 11.81 2.57 8.57
CA SER A 108 12.50 3.46 7.64
C SER A 108 12.05 3.21 6.20
N GLY A 109 12.22 4.21 5.33
CA GLY A 109 11.84 4.13 3.91
C GLY A 109 10.67 5.03 3.56
N THR A 110 10.06 4.85 2.39
CA THR A 110 8.98 5.72 1.89
C THR A 110 7.64 5.00 1.90
N VAL A 111 6.63 5.62 2.50
CA VAL A 111 5.24 5.12 2.58
C VAL A 111 4.29 6.26 2.26
N GLY A 112 3.38 6.07 1.30
CA GLY A 112 2.43 7.10 0.89
C GLY A 112 3.06 8.43 0.46
N GLY A 113 4.28 8.40 -0.10
CA GLY A 113 5.03 9.61 -0.50
C GLY A 113 5.75 10.34 0.62
N LYS A 114 5.68 9.84 1.87
CA LYS A 114 6.45 10.37 3.01
C LYS A 114 7.62 9.45 3.33
N THR A 115 8.78 10.04 3.66
CA THR A 115 9.99 9.29 4.01
C THR A 115 10.21 9.28 5.52
N PHE A 116 10.42 8.09 6.06
CA PHE A 116 10.68 7.80 7.45
C PHE A 116 12.16 7.48 7.63
N SER A 117 12.81 8.17 8.56
CA SER A 117 14.16 7.85 9.01
C SER A 117 14.08 7.34 10.45
N ALA A 118 13.95 6.02 10.61
CA ALA A 118 13.89 5.33 11.90
C ALA A 118 12.85 5.94 12.87
N GLY A 119 11.62 6.13 12.39
CA GLY A 119 10.51 6.63 13.20
C GLY A 119 9.83 5.55 14.04
N THR A 120 9.28 5.92 15.19
CA THR A 120 8.40 5.04 15.98
C THR A 120 6.93 5.40 15.71
N SER A 121 6.12 4.42 15.27
CA SER A 121 4.74 4.64 14.76
C SER A 121 3.72 5.22 15.72
N LEU A 122 4.06 5.41 17.00
CA LEU A 122 3.08 5.90 17.97
C LEU A 122 3.05 7.43 18.05
N SER A 123 3.97 8.15 17.41
CA SER A 123 3.91 9.60 17.39
C SER A 123 3.00 10.09 16.26
N SER A 124 1.98 10.88 16.59
CA SER A 124 1.10 11.53 15.61
C SER A 124 1.89 12.36 14.58
N THR A 125 3.05 12.87 14.98
CA THR A 125 3.96 13.66 14.13
C THR A 125 4.64 12.87 13.01
N MET A 126 4.52 11.53 12.96
CA MET A 126 5.12 10.75 11.88
C MET A 126 4.38 10.93 10.54
N TRP A 127 3.08 11.23 10.58
CA TRP A 127 2.22 11.27 9.40
C TRP A 127 1.79 12.68 8.99
N ASP A 128 2.11 13.68 9.82
CA ASP A 128 1.91 15.11 9.59
C ASP A 128 2.99 15.70 8.69
#